data_AF-A0A813PPP2-F1
#
_entry.id   AF-A0A813PPP2-F1
#
_cell.length_a   1.000
_cell.length_b   1.000
_cell.length_c   1.000
_cell.angle_alpha   90.00
_cell.angle_beta   90.00
_cell.angle_gamma   90.00
#
_symmetry.space_group_name_H-M   'P 1'
#
loop_
_entity.id
_entity.type
_entity.pdbx_description
1 polymer ?
#
loop_
_entity_poly.entity_id
_entity_poly.type
_entity_poly.pdbx_seq_one_letter_code
_entity_poly.pdbx_strand_id
1 'polypeptide(L)'
;MTFLDFSFLKTLSEGHIRNGFAELIKISVVGEKTVFDLLDKYGEELISTRFGYLDGSSDEIRHVGKQINYLGIKKMLELEVPNLHEVMLDRVIAFGHTWSPTLELTPTIPLRHGHAINTDMAFSVTIAWKRHLISIEERDRILHLMSRVGLTLDHKLFQIDLIWKAMRSIMLTRDGHQRAAMPHSIGQCVFLNDLTHDELESILREHKEIVKAYPRNGDGLDAYIDQNDYTEISDSDAANMISIKELNGEAVLDLVSSTTVLSKTIEMNGFAHTNVCPMAI
;
A
#
# COMPACT_ATOMS: atom_id res chain seq x y z
N MET A 1 -17.85 -7.80 16.08
CA MET A 1 -18.01 -6.43 16.61
C MET A 1 -16.64 -5.77 16.55
N THR A 2 -16.55 -4.56 16.02
CA THR A 2 -15.28 -3.81 15.89
C THR A 2 -15.45 -2.47 16.62
N PHE A 3 -14.51 -2.12 17.49
CA PHE A 3 -14.48 -0.83 18.18
C PHE A 3 -13.48 0.10 17.50
N LEU A 4 -13.93 1.29 17.11
CA LEU A 4 -13.11 2.28 16.42
C LEU A 4 -12.82 3.44 17.37
N ASP A 5 -11.69 3.37 18.07
CA ASP A 5 -11.17 4.46 18.90
C ASP A 5 -9.98 5.13 18.19
N PHE A 6 -10.28 6.22 17.50
CA PHE A 6 -9.27 6.99 16.78
C PHE A 6 -8.32 7.77 17.71
N SER A 7 -8.54 7.80 19.02
CA SER A 7 -7.57 8.38 19.96
C SER A 7 -6.24 7.62 19.96
N PHE A 8 -6.22 6.35 19.54
CA PHE A 8 -4.99 5.58 19.35
C PHE A 8 -4.08 6.14 18.25
N LEU A 9 -4.59 6.99 17.33
CA LEU A 9 -3.74 7.69 16.36
C LEU A 9 -2.73 8.63 17.05
N LYS A 10 -3.01 9.10 18.27
CA LYS A 10 -2.14 10.01 19.02
C LYS A 10 -0.73 9.44 19.25
N THR A 11 -0.60 8.13 19.39
CA THR A 11 0.67 7.46 19.71
C THR A 11 1.38 6.87 18.49
N LEU A 12 0.78 6.93 17.30
CA LEU A 12 1.43 6.45 16.07
C LEU A 12 2.52 7.44 15.61
N SER A 13 3.55 6.92 14.95
CA SER A 13 4.55 7.75 14.27
C SER A 13 3.96 8.38 13.00
N GLU A 14 4.63 9.41 12.44
CA GLU A 14 4.21 10.00 11.17
C GLU A 14 4.27 9.00 10.04
N GLY A 15 5.30 8.14 10.03
CA GLY A 15 5.44 7.06 9.06
C GLY A 15 4.22 6.13 9.03
N HIS A 16 3.70 5.74 10.19
CA HIS A 16 2.50 4.89 10.28
C HIS A 16 1.21 5.59 9.84
N ILE A 17 1.09 6.88 10.14
CA ILE A 17 -0.08 7.67 9.71
C ILE A 17 -0.07 7.86 8.21
N ARG A 18 1.11 8.16 7.65
CA ARG A 18 1.33 8.22 6.20
C ARG A 18 1.05 6.88 5.52
N ASN A 19 1.51 5.78 6.13
CA ASN A 19 1.26 4.43 5.66
C ASN A 19 -0.26 4.17 5.51
N GLY A 20 -1.05 4.47 6.54
CA GLY A 20 -2.52 4.37 6.48
C GLY A 20 -3.18 5.41 5.56
N PHE A 21 -2.58 6.59 5.37
CA PHE A 21 -3.10 7.64 4.50
C PHE A 21 -3.23 7.17 3.04
N ALA A 22 -2.35 6.27 2.59
CA ALA A 22 -2.40 5.68 1.26
C ALA A 22 -3.76 4.99 0.99
N GLU A 23 -4.34 4.33 2.00
CA GLU A 23 -5.63 3.66 1.84
C GLU A 23 -6.82 4.62 1.74
N LEU A 24 -6.70 5.81 2.32
CA LEU A 24 -7.66 6.88 2.14
C LEU A 24 -7.54 7.50 0.74
N ILE A 25 -6.32 7.63 0.20
CA ILE A 25 -6.12 8.01 -1.21
C ILE A 25 -6.75 6.95 -2.12
N LYS A 26 -6.52 5.66 -1.85
CA LYS A 26 -7.10 4.55 -2.63
C LYS A 26 -8.60 4.71 -2.78
N ILE A 27 -9.34 4.70 -1.68
CA ILE A 27 -10.79 4.70 -1.74
C ILE A 27 -11.36 6.01 -2.30
N SER A 28 -10.69 7.13 -2.05
CA SER A 28 -11.17 8.44 -2.48
C SER A 28 -10.96 8.71 -3.96
N VAL A 29 -9.83 8.29 -4.54
CA VAL A 29 -9.52 8.45 -5.96
C VAL A 29 -10.51 7.69 -6.85
N VAL A 30 -10.99 6.52 -6.43
CA VAL A 30 -11.89 5.68 -7.24
C VAL A 30 -13.32 5.55 -6.73
N GLY A 31 -13.67 6.15 -5.59
CA GLY A 31 -15.01 5.95 -5.01
C GLY A 31 -15.58 7.06 -4.12
N GLU A 32 -14.80 8.05 -3.69
CA GLU A 32 -15.30 9.11 -2.80
C GLU A 32 -14.56 10.45 -2.99
N LYS A 33 -15.01 11.24 -3.96
CA LYS A 33 -14.38 12.53 -4.31
C LYS A 33 -14.35 13.51 -3.14
N THR A 34 -15.35 13.51 -2.26
CA THR A 34 -15.38 14.41 -1.10
C THR A 34 -14.19 14.18 -0.18
N VAL A 35 -13.87 12.90 0.06
CA VAL A 35 -12.68 12.53 0.85
C VAL A 35 -11.42 12.98 0.12
N PHE A 36 -11.34 12.78 -1.20
CA PHE A 36 -10.15 13.20 -1.97
C PHE A 36 -9.91 14.71 -1.82
N ASP A 37 -10.95 15.54 -1.99
CA ASP A 37 -10.80 17.00 -1.89
C ASP A 37 -10.35 17.44 -0.47
N LEU A 38 -10.77 16.73 0.58
CA LEU A 38 -10.31 16.98 1.95
C LEU A 38 -8.86 16.55 2.15
N LEU A 39 -8.46 15.38 1.64
CA LEU A 39 -7.07 14.91 1.69
C LEU A 39 -6.14 15.86 0.92
N ASP A 40 -6.56 16.29 -0.27
CA ASP A 40 -5.82 17.24 -1.12
C ASP A 40 -5.61 18.58 -0.40
N LYS A 41 -6.64 19.06 0.30
CA LYS A 41 -6.58 20.34 1.01
C LYS A 41 -5.78 20.30 2.32
N TYR A 42 -5.90 19.24 3.11
CA TYR A 42 -5.37 19.18 4.48
C TYR A 42 -4.28 18.12 4.71
N GLY A 43 -3.79 17.45 3.67
CA GLY A 43 -2.96 16.24 3.78
C GLY A 43 -1.77 16.35 4.75
N GLU A 44 -0.92 17.36 4.61
CA GLU A 44 0.24 17.54 5.49
C GLU A 44 -0.15 17.83 6.94
N GLU A 45 -1.21 18.61 7.17
CA GLU A 45 -1.73 18.90 8.51
C GLU A 45 -2.35 17.65 9.14
N LEU A 46 -3.07 16.83 8.37
CA LEU A 46 -3.63 15.56 8.83
C LEU A 46 -2.53 14.59 9.28
N ILE A 47 -1.41 14.51 8.58
CA ILE A 47 -0.30 13.65 9.00
C ILE A 47 0.35 14.17 10.29
N SER A 48 0.78 15.43 10.28
CA SER A 48 1.53 16.03 11.39
C SER A 48 0.70 16.12 12.67
N THR A 49 -0.62 16.31 12.58
CA THR A 49 -1.53 16.39 13.73
C THR A 49 -2.19 15.07 14.12
N ARG A 50 -1.86 13.96 13.43
CA ARG A 50 -2.52 12.66 13.63
C ARG A 50 -4.03 12.75 13.44
N PHE A 51 -4.49 13.32 12.32
CA PHE A 51 -5.91 13.57 12.05
C PHE A 51 -6.58 14.46 13.11
N GLY A 52 -5.81 15.37 13.71
CA GLY A 52 -6.27 16.27 14.77
C GLY A 52 -6.26 15.70 16.18
N TYR A 53 -5.66 14.53 16.41
CA TYR A 53 -5.60 13.88 17.73
C TYR A 53 -4.42 14.30 18.60
N LEU A 54 -3.46 15.07 18.09
CA LEU A 54 -2.43 15.71 18.92
C LEU A 54 -2.98 16.92 19.68
N ASP A 55 -2.39 17.16 20.85
CA ASP A 55 -2.72 18.32 21.69
C ASP A 55 -2.37 19.62 20.93
N GLY A 56 -3.26 20.60 20.96
CA GLY A 56 -3.09 21.88 20.24
C GLY A 56 -3.57 21.88 18.79
N SER A 57 -4.09 20.76 18.26
CA SER A 57 -4.73 20.73 16.94
C SER A 57 -5.92 21.70 16.87
N SER A 58 -6.23 22.24 15.69
CA SER A 58 -7.40 23.10 15.48
C SER A 58 -8.73 22.33 15.57
N ASP A 59 -9.84 23.01 15.82
CA ASP A 59 -11.17 22.38 15.75
C ASP A 59 -11.53 21.96 14.32
N GLU A 60 -11.06 22.71 13.33
CA GLU A 60 -11.24 22.42 11.91
C GLU A 60 -10.58 21.09 11.53
N ILE A 61 -9.30 20.89 11.86
CA ILE A 61 -8.60 19.64 11.51
C ILE A 61 -9.19 18.43 12.23
N ARG A 62 -9.63 18.59 13.49
CA ARG A 62 -10.37 17.56 14.23
C ARG A 62 -11.67 17.18 13.53
N HIS A 63 -12.42 18.17 13.04
CA HIS A 63 -13.66 17.94 12.32
C HIS A 63 -13.40 17.22 10.98
N VAL A 64 -12.43 17.71 10.21
CA VAL A 64 -12.02 17.12 8.93
C VAL A 64 -11.55 15.68 9.10
N GLY A 65 -10.69 15.39 10.09
CA GLY A 65 -10.21 14.05 10.37
C GLY A 65 -11.34 13.07 10.69
N LYS A 66 -12.30 13.47 11.53
CA LYS A 66 -13.51 12.67 11.82
C LYS A 66 -14.36 12.43 10.58
N GLN A 67 -14.56 13.45 9.76
CA GLN A 67 -15.34 13.35 8.53
C GLN A 67 -14.70 12.38 7.53
N ILE A 68 -13.39 12.50 7.29
CA ILE A 68 -12.63 11.59 6.42
C ILE A 68 -12.76 10.15 6.88
N ASN A 69 -12.50 9.89 8.16
CA ASN A 69 -12.56 8.54 8.72
C ASN A 69 -13.96 7.94 8.58
N TYR A 70 -15.00 8.71 8.91
CA TYR A 70 -16.39 8.26 8.77
C TYR A 70 -16.76 7.96 7.32
N LEU A 71 -16.49 8.87 6.40
CA LEU A 71 -16.84 8.70 4.98
C LEU A 71 -16.03 7.58 4.32
N GLY A 72 -14.74 7.45 4.65
CA GLY A 72 -13.90 6.36 4.17
C GLY A 72 -14.43 4.99 4.59
N ILE A 73 -14.71 4.81 5.89
CA ILE A 73 -15.29 3.55 6.39
C ILE A 73 -16.67 3.29 5.76
N LYS A 74 -17.52 4.31 5.70
CA LYS A 74 -18.86 4.18 5.08
C LYS A 74 -18.73 3.71 3.63
N LYS A 75 -17.84 4.32 2.83
CA LYS A 75 -17.62 3.94 1.44
C LYS A 75 -17.10 2.51 1.32
N MET A 76 -16.17 2.10 2.19
CA MET A 76 -15.64 0.73 2.20
C MET A 76 -16.77 -0.28 2.45
N LEU A 77 -17.63 -0.01 3.43
CA LEU A 77 -18.79 -0.86 3.73
C LEU A 77 -19.80 -0.88 2.58
N GLU A 78 -20.07 0.26 1.94
CA GLU A 78 -20.95 0.31 0.76
C GLU A 78 -20.46 -0.58 -0.39
N LEU A 79 -19.15 -0.67 -0.58
CA LEU A 79 -18.52 -1.46 -1.64
C LEU A 79 -18.42 -2.96 -1.26
N GLU A 80 -18.07 -3.27 -0.02
CA GLU A 80 -17.71 -4.64 0.38
C GLU A 80 -18.86 -5.43 1.01
N VAL A 81 -19.81 -4.79 1.70
CA VAL A 81 -20.95 -5.51 2.32
C VAL A 81 -21.77 -6.33 1.30
N PRO A 82 -22.03 -5.84 0.07
CA PRO A 82 -22.70 -6.64 -0.96
C PRO A 82 -21.84 -7.79 -1.51
N ASN A 83 -20.55 -7.85 -1.18
CA ASN A 83 -19.56 -8.72 -1.81
C ASN A 83 -18.56 -9.34 -0.81
N LEU A 84 -18.98 -9.64 0.42
CA LEU A 84 -18.08 -10.07 1.52
C LEU A 84 -17.26 -11.33 1.25
N HIS A 85 -17.69 -12.17 0.30
CA HIS A 85 -16.95 -13.38 -0.12
C HIS A 85 -16.22 -13.18 -1.45
N GLU A 86 -16.14 -11.95 -1.94
CA GLU A 86 -15.43 -11.55 -3.15
C GLU A 86 -15.83 -12.34 -4.41
N VAL A 87 -17.11 -12.72 -4.50
CA VAL A 87 -17.64 -13.44 -5.67
C VAL A 87 -17.67 -12.54 -6.91
N MET A 88 -17.91 -11.24 -6.71
CA MET A 88 -17.76 -10.23 -7.76
C MET A 88 -16.32 -9.72 -7.75
N LEU A 89 -15.55 -10.03 -8.78
CA LEU A 89 -14.10 -9.77 -8.81
C LEU A 89 -13.72 -8.38 -9.34
N ASP A 90 -14.68 -7.61 -9.87
CA ASP A 90 -14.49 -6.19 -10.22
C ASP A 90 -14.59 -5.33 -8.96
N ARG A 91 -13.52 -5.33 -8.17
CA ARG A 91 -13.48 -4.70 -6.84
C ARG A 91 -12.84 -3.32 -6.90
N VAL A 92 -13.63 -2.28 -6.62
CA VAL A 92 -13.15 -0.88 -6.60
C VAL A 92 -12.01 -0.70 -5.59
N ILE A 93 -12.13 -1.30 -4.41
CA ILE A 93 -11.10 -1.18 -3.37
C ILE A 93 -9.81 -1.95 -3.67
N ALA A 94 -9.73 -2.67 -4.80
CA ALA A 94 -8.51 -3.31 -5.30
C ALA A 94 -7.64 -2.36 -6.14
N PHE A 95 -8.04 -1.08 -6.29
CA PHE A 95 -7.16 -0.03 -6.78
C PHE A 95 -5.87 0.03 -5.94
N GLY A 96 -4.71 0.20 -6.58
CA GLY A 96 -3.42 0.13 -5.88
C GLY A 96 -2.98 -1.28 -5.46
N HIS A 97 -3.73 -2.34 -5.80
CA HIS A 97 -3.46 -3.73 -5.42
C HIS A 97 -3.30 -4.68 -6.62
N THR A 98 -2.86 -4.16 -7.76
CA THR A 98 -2.61 -4.95 -8.98
C THR A 98 -1.16 -5.44 -9.02
N TRP A 99 -0.20 -4.55 -8.75
CA TRP A 99 1.23 -4.81 -8.75
C TRP A 99 1.86 -4.72 -7.37
N SER A 100 1.27 -3.94 -6.46
CA SER A 100 1.80 -3.72 -5.12
C SER A 100 2.06 -4.99 -4.30
N PRO A 101 1.26 -6.08 -4.36
CA PRO A 101 1.55 -7.29 -3.57
C PRO A 101 2.90 -7.91 -3.93
N THR A 102 3.31 -7.80 -5.20
CA THR A 102 4.63 -8.26 -5.64
C THR A 102 5.70 -7.26 -5.24
N LEU A 103 5.48 -5.96 -5.47
CA LEU A 103 6.45 -4.92 -5.14
C LEU A 103 6.77 -4.86 -3.64
N GLU A 104 5.76 -4.96 -2.78
CA GLU A 104 5.86 -4.85 -1.32
C GLU A 104 6.93 -5.78 -0.74
N LEU A 105 6.94 -7.02 -1.22
CA LEU A 105 7.78 -8.11 -0.72
C LEU A 105 9.05 -8.35 -1.54
N THR A 106 9.26 -7.60 -2.63
CA THR A 106 10.44 -7.79 -3.49
C THR A 106 11.75 -7.26 -2.88
N PRO A 107 11.82 -6.08 -2.24
CA PRO A 107 13.06 -5.63 -1.63
C PRO A 107 13.42 -6.47 -0.40
N THR A 108 14.72 -6.55 -0.08
CA THR A 108 15.24 -7.33 1.05
C THR A 108 14.61 -6.94 2.39
N ILE A 109 14.39 -5.64 2.59
CA ILE A 109 13.53 -5.12 3.65
C ILE A 109 12.22 -4.73 2.95
N PRO A 110 11.09 -5.36 3.28
CA PRO A 110 9.81 -5.03 2.68
C PRO A 110 9.46 -3.55 2.78
N LEU A 111 8.74 -3.05 1.79
CA LEU A 111 8.11 -1.74 1.89
C LEU A 111 6.98 -1.81 2.90
N ARG A 112 6.72 -0.69 3.58
CA ARG A 112 5.43 -0.50 4.25
C ARG A 112 4.32 -0.60 3.19
N HIS A 113 3.25 -1.30 3.54
CA HIS A 113 2.13 -1.59 2.65
C HIS A 113 1.63 -0.36 1.86
N GLY A 114 1.37 0.74 2.58
CA GLY A 114 0.95 2.03 2.05
C GLY A 114 1.85 2.59 0.95
N HIS A 115 3.17 2.39 1.06
CA HIS A 115 4.12 2.84 0.04
C HIS A 115 4.12 1.94 -1.20
N ALA A 116 3.94 0.63 -1.02
CA ALA A 116 3.81 -0.31 -2.13
C ALA A 116 2.51 -0.04 -2.92
N ILE A 117 1.38 0.11 -2.22
CA ILE A 117 0.10 0.43 -2.88
C ILE A 117 0.13 1.81 -3.53
N ASN A 118 0.82 2.80 -2.94
CA ASN A 118 0.88 4.12 -3.55
C ASN A 118 1.73 4.16 -4.83
N THR A 119 2.78 3.33 -4.91
CA THR A 119 3.56 3.16 -6.14
C THR A 119 2.68 2.58 -7.26
N ASP A 120 1.86 1.58 -6.94
CA ASP A 120 0.87 1.03 -7.87
C ASP A 120 -0.17 2.09 -8.29
N MET A 121 -0.75 2.81 -7.34
CA MET A 121 -1.74 3.85 -7.63
C MET A 121 -1.16 4.99 -8.49
N ALA A 122 0.07 5.43 -8.22
CA ALA A 122 0.72 6.48 -8.99
C ALA A 122 0.96 6.07 -10.45
N PHE A 123 1.36 4.82 -10.68
CA PHE A 123 1.48 4.26 -12.02
C PHE A 123 0.11 4.09 -12.69
N SER A 124 -0.89 3.58 -11.97
CA SER A 124 -2.28 3.47 -12.43
C SER A 124 -2.87 4.82 -12.85
N VAL A 125 -2.60 5.89 -12.11
CA VAL A 125 -2.99 7.27 -12.45
C VAL A 125 -2.35 7.72 -13.76
N THR A 126 -1.09 7.34 -13.99
CA THR A 126 -0.41 7.64 -15.27
C THR A 126 -1.04 6.87 -16.42
N ILE A 127 -1.38 5.59 -16.23
CA ILE A 127 -2.12 4.78 -17.22
C ILE A 127 -3.48 5.42 -17.53
N ALA A 128 -4.23 5.81 -16.50
CA ALA A 128 -5.55 6.43 -16.66
C ALA A 128 -5.47 7.72 -17.48
N TRP A 129 -4.46 8.57 -17.23
CA TRP A 129 -4.22 9.76 -18.03
C TRP A 129 -3.86 9.43 -19.48
N LYS A 130 -2.98 8.46 -19.71
CA LYS A 130 -2.57 8.02 -21.06
C LYS A 130 -3.73 7.40 -21.85
N ARG A 131 -4.71 6.84 -21.15
CA ARG A 131 -5.96 6.31 -21.73
C ARG A 131 -7.11 7.33 -21.75
N HIS A 132 -6.83 8.61 -21.45
CA HIS A 132 -7.83 9.69 -21.43
C HIS A 132 -9.01 9.45 -20.48
N LEU A 133 -8.81 8.63 -19.43
CA LEU A 133 -9.81 8.38 -18.40
C LEU A 133 -9.85 9.50 -17.36
N ILE A 134 -8.74 10.23 -17.21
CA ILE A 134 -8.61 11.44 -16.40
C ILE A 134 -7.88 12.52 -17.18
N SER A 135 -8.11 13.77 -16.79
CA SER A 135 -7.38 14.93 -17.30
C SER A 135 -5.93 14.98 -16.78
N ILE A 136 -5.09 15.80 -17.42
CA ILE A 136 -3.72 16.03 -16.92
C ILE A 136 -3.75 16.78 -15.57
N GLU A 137 -4.73 17.66 -15.38
CA GLU A 137 -4.95 18.40 -14.14
C GLU A 137 -5.33 17.46 -12.99
N GLU A 138 -6.19 16.47 -13.23
CA GLU A 138 -6.53 15.44 -12.24
C GLU A 138 -5.34 14.54 -11.93
N ARG A 139 -4.59 14.09 -12.94
CA ARG A 139 -3.34 13.34 -12.76
C ARG A 139 -2.41 14.09 -11.82
N ASP A 140 -2.14 15.36 -12.13
CA ASP A 140 -1.22 16.18 -11.36
C ASP A 140 -1.74 16.43 -9.95
N ARG A 141 -3.04 16.64 -9.77
CA ARG A 141 -3.64 16.77 -8.43
C ARG A 141 -3.38 15.54 -7.57
N ILE A 142 -3.61 14.34 -8.11
CA ILE A 142 -3.43 13.08 -7.38
C ILE A 142 -1.94 12.87 -7.04
N LEU A 143 -1.05 12.99 -8.03
CA LEU A 143 0.38 12.79 -7.81
C LEU A 143 0.99 13.84 -6.86
N HIS A 144 0.53 15.11 -6.95
CA HIS A 144 0.95 16.15 -6.01
C HIS A 144 0.51 15.85 -4.59
N LEU A 145 -0.75 15.43 -4.37
CA LEU A 145 -1.21 15.01 -3.04
C LEU A 145 -0.29 13.90 -2.49
N MET A 146 -0.13 12.80 -3.23
CA MET A 146 0.73 11.67 -2.84
C MET A 146 2.15 12.12 -2.48
N SER A 147 2.76 12.98 -3.30
CA SER A 147 4.09 13.52 -3.06
C SER A 147 4.18 14.44 -1.83
N ARG A 148 3.19 15.31 -1.62
CA ARG A 148 3.14 16.25 -0.48
C ARG A 148 3.03 15.51 0.84
N VAL A 149 2.25 14.44 0.89
CA VAL A 149 2.12 13.59 2.07
C VAL A 149 3.29 12.62 2.26
N GLY A 150 4.24 12.59 1.32
CA GLY A 150 5.48 11.82 1.42
C GLY A 150 5.36 10.36 1.01
N LEU A 151 4.29 9.96 0.31
CA LEU A 151 4.14 8.60 -0.20
C LEU A 151 5.03 8.37 -1.44
N THR A 152 5.39 7.11 -1.67
CA THR A 152 6.25 6.71 -2.80
C THR A 152 5.46 6.80 -4.11
N LEU A 153 5.97 7.54 -5.09
CA LEU A 153 5.43 7.60 -6.46
C LEU A 153 6.07 6.55 -7.38
N ASP A 154 7.38 6.35 -7.26
CA ASP A 154 8.13 5.34 -8.01
C ASP A 154 9.12 4.62 -7.08
N HIS A 155 9.49 3.39 -7.43
CA HIS A 155 10.50 2.64 -6.72
C HIS A 155 11.48 2.00 -7.71
N LYS A 156 12.76 1.92 -7.36
CA LYS A 156 13.82 1.38 -8.25
C LYS A 156 13.55 -0.04 -8.76
N LEU A 157 12.86 -0.88 -7.97
CA LEU A 157 12.50 -2.24 -8.36
C LEU A 157 11.21 -2.32 -9.19
N PHE A 158 10.45 -1.22 -9.27
CA PHE A 158 9.25 -1.13 -10.10
C PHE A 158 9.64 -0.97 -11.57
N GLN A 159 10.05 -2.09 -12.15
CA GLN A 159 10.50 -2.26 -13.53
C GLN A 159 9.53 -3.16 -14.29
N ILE A 160 9.59 -3.15 -15.62
CA ILE A 160 8.63 -3.88 -16.47
C ILE A 160 8.54 -5.37 -16.13
N ASP A 161 9.67 -6.03 -15.84
CA ASP A 161 9.68 -7.46 -15.47
C ASP A 161 8.88 -7.73 -14.18
N LEU A 162 9.00 -6.83 -13.18
CA LEU A 162 8.22 -6.93 -11.94
C LEU A 162 6.74 -6.68 -12.21
N ILE A 163 6.41 -5.63 -12.97
CA ILE A 163 5.04 -5.26 -13.32
C ILE A 163 4.36 -6.42 -14.07
N TRP A 164 5.05 -7.02 -15.04
CA TRP A 164 4.50 -8.12 -15.83
C TRP A 164 4.39 -9.42 -15.04
N LYS A 165 5.37 -9.73 -14.17
CA LYS A 165 5.26 -10.83 -13.21
C LYS A 165 4.05 -10.64 -12.30
N ALA A 166 3.87 -9.44 -11.76
CA ALA A 166 2.77 -9.12 -10.86
C ALA A 166 1.40 -9.18 -11.57
N MET A 167 1.31 -8.66 -12.81
CA MET A 167 0.09 -8.77 -13.63
C MET A 167 -0.31 -10.23 -13.88
N ARG A 168 0.64 -11.10 -14.24
CA ARG A 168 0.34 -12.54 -14.41
C ARG A 168 -0.10 -13.20 -13.11
N SER A 169 0.53 -12.84 -11.98
CA SER A 169 0.16 -13.37 -10.68
C SER A 169 -1.25 -12.95 -10.28
N ILE A 170 -1.59 -11.66 -10.40
CA ILE A 170 -2.88 -11.14 -9.95
C ILE A 170 -4.03 -11.65 -10.83
N MET A 171 -3.79 -11.93 -12.12
CA MET A 171 -4.77 -12.58 -12.98
C MET A 171 -5.19 -13.97 -12.47
N LEU A 172 -4.28 -14.73 -11.84
CA LEU A 172 -4.64 -16.02 -11.22
C LEU A 172 -5.61 -15.83 -10.05
N THR A 173 -5.41 -14.75 -9.28
CA THR A 173 -6.30 -14.37 -8.16
C THR A 173 -7.63 -13.77 -8.64
N ARG A 174 -7.66 -13.20 -9.85
CA ARG A 174 -8.81 -12.49 -10.44
C ARG A 174 -9.52 -13.28 -11.55
N ASP A 175 -9.43 -14.61 -11.47
CA ASP A 175 -10.09 -15.57 -12.36
C ASP A 175 -9.74 -15.38 -13.85
N GLY A 176 -8.43 -15.27 -14.14
CA GLY A 176 -7.90 -15.15 -15.49
C GLY A 176 -8.00 -13.75 -16.11
N HIS A 177 -8.55 -12.77 -15.40
CA HIS A 177 -8.75 -11.40 -15.89
C HIS A 177 -7.87 -10.41 -15.13
N GLN A 178 -7.46 -9.30 -15.78
CA GLN A 178 -6.61 -8.29 -15.12
C GLN A 178 -7.40 -7.52 -14.07
N ARG A 179 -8.62 -7.10 -14.43
CA ARG A 179 -9.55 -6.29 -13.62
C ARG A 179 -8.83 -5.15 -12.90
N ALA A 180 -7.94 -4.47 -13.61
CA ALA A 180 -7.14 -3.40 -13.04
C ALA A 180 -8.05 -2.18 -12.84
N ALA A 181 -8.39 -1.90 -11.58
CA ALA A 181 -9.17 -0.73 -11.19
C ALA A 181 -8.40 0.56 -11.53
N MET A 182 -9.07 1.53 -12.15
CA MET A 182 -8.49 2.79 -12.60
C MET A 182 -9.46 3.94 -12.34
N PRO A 183 -8.97 5.16 -12.04
CA PRO A 183 -9.84 6.33 -11.96
C PRO A 183 -10.40 6.69 -13.34
N HIS A 184 -11.68 7.06 -13.38
CA HIS A 184 -12.35 7.65 -14.55
C HIS A 184 -13.04 8.96 -14.15
N SER A 185 -12.25 10.02 -14.05
CA SER A 185 -12.45 11.14 -13.11
C SER A 185 -12.22 10.76 -11.65
N ILE A 186 -11.85 11.75 -10.82
CA ILE A 186 -11.66 11.53 -9.38
C ILE A 186 -12.98 11.16 -8.69
N GLY A 187 -12.97 10.05 -7.96
CA GLY A 187 -14.11 9.49 -7.23
C GLY A 187 -14.93 8.48 -8.01
N GLN A 188 -14.46 8.07 -9.20
CA GLN A 188 -15.13 7.08 -10.06
C GLN A 188 -14.13 6.02 -10.54
N CYS A 189 -14.62 4.82 -10.80
CA CYS A 189 -13.79 3.66 -11.14
C CYS A 189 -14.22 3.01 -12.45
N VAL A 190 -13.24 2.55 -13.22
CA VAL A 190 -13.41 1.59 -14.32
C VAL A 190 -12.41 0.44 -14.17
N PHE A 191 -12.62 -0.66 -14.87
CA PHE A 191 -11.74 -1.84 -14.83
C PHE A 191 -11.16 -2.13 -16.21
N LEU A 192 -9.84 -2.22 -16.29
CA LEU A 192 -9.12 -2.55 -17.53
C LEU A 192 -8.76 -4.04 -17.58
N ASN A 193 -8.85 -4.63 -18.76
CA ASN A 193 -8.58 -6.05 -19.02
C ASN A 193 -7.68 -6.29 -20.24
N ASP A 194 -7.18 -5.23 -20.84
CA ASP A 194 -6.47 -5.21 -22.13
C ASP A 194 -5.13 -4.48 -22.02
N LEU A 195 -4.54 -4.37 -20.82
CA LEU A 195 -3.20 -3.82 -20.65
C LEU A 195 -2.18 -4.80 -21.21
N THR A 196 -1.48 -4.38 -22.26
CA THR A 196 -0.44 -5.20 -22.89
C THR A 196 0.92 -4.93 -22.26
N HIS A 197 1.85 -5.89 -22.40
CA HIS A 197 3.23 -5.71 -21.94
C HIS A 197 3.86 -4.44 -22.54
N ASP A 198 3.75 -4.26 -23.86
CA ASP A 198 4.38 -3.15 -24.58
C ASP A 198 3.79 -1.78 -24.18
N GLU A 199 2.47 -1.73 -23.95
CA GLU A 199 1.81 -0.54 -23.44
C GLU A 199 2.31 -0.20 -22.03
N LEU A 200 2.35 -1.18 -21.11
CA LEU A 200 2.84 -0.98 -19.75
C LEU A 200 4.29 -0.52 -19.74
N GLU A 201 5.14 -1.08 -20.60
CA GLU A 201 6.55 -0.69 -20.71
C GLU A 201 6.70 0.75 -21.21
N SER A 202 5.93 1.13 -22.23
CA SER A 202 5.93 2.50 -22.75
C SER A 202 5.44 3.50 -21.69
N ILE A 203 4.33 3.21 -21.03
CA ILE A 203 3.78 4.09 -19.99
C ILE A 203 4.70 4.16 -18.77
N LEU A 204 5.39 3.07 -18.42
CA LEU A 204 6.35 3.06 -17.31
C LEU A 204 7.51 4.03 -17.58
N ARG A 205 8.03 4.07 -18.81
CA ARG A 205 9.07 5.03 -19.20
C ARG A 205 8.59 6.46 -18.98
N GLU A 206 7.38 6.78 -19.43
CA GLU A 206 6.79 8.11 -19.23
C GLU A 206 6.54 8.43 -17.74
N HIS A 207 6.01 7.46 -16.99
CA HIS A 207 5.79 7.60 -15.55
C HIS A 207 7.08 7.95 -14.81
N LYS A 208 8.18 7.24 -15.11
CA LYS A 208 9.48 7.53 -14.49
C LYS A 208 10.00 8.92 -14.85
N GLU A 209 9.79 9.42 -16.07
CA GLU A 209 10.16 10.80 -16.41
C GLU A 209 9.30 11.84 -15.69
N ILE A 210 7.99 11.60 -15.56
CA ILE A 210 7.08 12.49 -14.80
C ILE A 210 7.52 12.57 -13.33
N VAL A 211 7.80 11.42 -12.72
CA VAL A 211 8.11 11.32 -11.29
C VAL A 211 9.43 12.01 -10.91
N LYS A 212 10.40 12.12 -11.83
CA LYS A 212 11.64 12.90 -11.60
C LYS A 212 11.41 14.37 -11.31
N ALA A 213 10.27 14.94 -11.73
CA ALA A 213 9.93 16.33 -11.45
C ALA A 213 9.40 16.55 -10.01
N TYR A 214 9.07 15.48 -9.29
CA TYR A 214 8.57 15.54 -7.92
C TYR A 214 9.72 15.52 -6.90
N PRO A 215 9.51 16.07 -5.69
CA PRO A 215 10.45 15.95 -4.58
C PRO A 215 10.96 14.52 -4.39
N ARG A 216 12.25 14.40 -4.04
CA ARG A 216 12.93 13.11 -3.79
C ARG A 216 12.94 12.18 -5.02
N ASN A 217 12.75 12.72 -6.22
CA ASN A 217 12.59 11.95 -7.45
C ASN A 217 11.51 10.86 -7.33
N GLY A 218 10.46 11.11 -6.53
CA GLY A 218 9.38 10.15 -6.26
C GLY A 218 9.58 9.20 -5.10
N ASP A 219 10.75 9.16 -4.46
CA ASP A 219 10.96 8.31 -3.29
C ASP A 219 10.07 8.76 -2.12
N GLY A 220 9.53 7.79 -1.38
CA GLY A 220 8.71 8.04 -0.19
C GLY A 220 9.53 8.29 1.08
N LEU A 221 8.92 8.95 2.06
CA LEU A 221 9.45 9.13 3.41
C LEU A 221 9.07 7.96 4.30
N ASP A 222 10.05 7.36 4.98
CA ASP A 222 9.85 6.20 5.86
C ASP A 222 9.20 5.01 5.12
N ALA A 223 9.65 4.73 3.90
CA ALA A 223 8.98 3.78 3.01
C ALA A 223 9.15 2.30 3.37
N TYR A 224 10.14 1.97 4.20
CA TYR A 224 10.49 0.60 4.57
C TYR A 224 10.03 0.29 5.99
N ILE A 225 9.78 -0.99 6.27
CA ILE A 225 9.56 -1.43 7.64
C ILE A 225 10.84 -1.24 8.47
N ASP A 226 10.68 -0.82 9.71
CA ASP A 226 11.73 -0.57 10.69
C ASP A 226 11.33 -1.10 12.08
N GLN A 227 12.13 -0.81 13.11
CA GLN A 227 11.88 -1.30 14.47
C GLN A 227 10.52 -0.85 15.03
N ASN A 228 9.96 0.27 14.59
CA ASN A 228 8.65 0.76 15.04
C ASN A 228 7.48 0.01 14.38
N ASP A 229 7.74 -0.85 13.39
CA ASP A 229 6.73 -1.76 12.81
C ASP A 229 6.66 -3.09 13.58
N TYR A 230 7.67 -3.37 14.42
CA TYR A 230 7.69 -4.51 15.32
C TYR A 230 7.37 -4.02 16.74
N THR A 231 6.21 -4.39 17.28
CA THR A 231 6.03 -4.32 18.73
C THR A 231 7.10 -5.19 19.36
N GLU A 232 7.82 -4.70 20.39
CA GLU A 232 8.86 -5.46 21.12
C GLU A 232 8.44 -6.93 21.24
N ILE A 233 9.09 -7.76 20.42
CA ILE A 233 8.89 -9.19 20.47
C ILE A 233 9.42 -9.61 21.84
N SER A 234 8.53 -10.14 22.68
CA SER A 234 8.97 -10.81 23.90
C SER A 234 9.95 -11.93 23.53
N ASP A 235 10.95 -12.22 24.36
CA ASP A 235 12.01 -13.20 24.06
C ASP A 235 11.48 -14.56 23.55
N SER A 236 10.22 -14.90 23.83
CA SER A 236 9.54 -16.09 23.31
C SER A 236 9.19 -16.05 21.82
N ASP A 237 8.88 -14.89 21.22
CA ASP A 237 8.50 -14.85 19.80
C ASP A 237 9.74 -14.76 18.88
N ALA A 238 10.88 -14.31 19.42
CA ALA A 238 12.16 -14.34 18.73
C ALA A 238 12.64 -15.78 18.48
N ALA A 239 12.40 -16.67 19.45
CA ALA A 239 12.70 -18.10 19.32
C ALA A 239 11.88 -18.78 18.21
N ASN A 240 10.63 -18.37 18.01
CA ASN A 240 9.77 -18.89 16.95
C ASN A 240 10.22 -18.41 15.55
N MET A 241 10.75 -17.19 15.42
CA MET A 241 11.28 -16.68 14.15
C MET A 241 12.57 -17.38 13.71
N ILE A 242 13.44 -17.78 14.64
CA ILE A 242 14.66 -18.54 14.35
C ILE A 242 14.30 -19.92 13.76
N SER A 243 13.29 -20.58 14.34
CA SER A 243 12.80 -21.88 13.87
C SER A 243 12.24 -21.83 12.44
N ILE A 244 11.56 -20.73 12.05
CA ILE A 244 11.02 -20.54 10.70
C ILE A 244 12.13 -20.29 9.66
N LYS A 245 13.24 -19.63 10.04
CA LYS A 245 14.38 -19.41 9.14
C LYS A 245 15.24 -20.66 8.93
N GLU A 246 15.42 -21.49 9.96
CA GLU A 246 16.12 -22.77 9.83
C GLU A 246 15.38 -23.76 8.90
N LEU A 247 14.04 -23.68 8.85
CA LEU A 247 13.20 -24.46 7.93
C LEU A 247 13.37 -24.08 6.44
N ASN A 248 13.85 -22.87 6.14
CA ASN A 248 13.98 -22.35 4.76
C ASN A 248 15.41 -22.37 4.19
N GLY A 249 16.39 -22.94 4.91
CA GLY A 249 17.69 -23.31 4.35
C GLY A 249 18.67 -22.17 4.04
N GLU A 250 18.46 -20.96 4.54
CA GLU A 250 19.47 -19.89 4.44
C GLU A 250 20.47 -19.96 5.61
N ALA A 251 21.75 -20.16 5.30
CA ALA A 251 22.81 -20.21 6.30
C ALA A 251 22.94 -18.85 7.02
N VAL A 252 22.80 -18.87 8.34
CA VAL A 252 22.95 -17.71 9.22
C VAL A 252 24.40 -17.25 9.21
N LEU A 253 24.67 -16.06 8.67
CA LEU A 253 25.89 -15.31 8.97
C LEU A 253 25.63 -14.46 10.22
N ASP A 254 26.42 -14.77 11.24
CA ASP A 254 26.40 -14.23 12.61
C ASP A 254 26.17 -12.72 12.69
N LEU A 255 25.17 -12.34 13.49
CA LEU A 255 25.02 -10.97 13.99
C LEU A 255 24.35 -10.94 15.37
N VAL A 256 24.76 -11.80 16.31
CA VAL A 256 24.59 -11.53 17.74
C VAL A 256 25.77 -12.10 18.52
N SER A 257 26.75 -11.24 18.83
CA SER A 257 27.75 -11.52 19.85
C SER A 257 27.12 -11.37 21.24
N SER A 258 26.75 -12.47 21.90
CA SER A 258 26.97 -12.67 23.34
C SER A 258 26.32 -13.96 23.85
N THR A 259 27.15 -14.79 24.48
CA THR A 259 26.83 -15.78 25.55
C THR A 259 26.10 -17.10 25.20
N THR A 260 26.93 -18.15 25.10
CA THR A 260 26.82 -19.49 25.74
C THR A 260 25.79 -20.53 25.25
N VAL A 261 26.33 -21.49 24.46
CA VAL A 261 26.24 -22.97 24.63
C VAL A 261 24.85 -23.64 24.64
N LEU A 262 24.51 -24.36 23.56
CA LEU A 262 24.36 -25.83 23.58
C LEU A 262 24.17 -26.45 22.19
N SER A 263 24.90 -27.54 22.00
CA SER A 263 25.02 -28.41 20.84
C SER A 263 23.91 -29.47 20.72
N LYS A 264 23.75 -30.00 19.48
CA LYS A 264 23.33 -31.36 19.04
C LYS A 264 21.95 -31.52 18.38
N THR A 265 22.00 -31.72 17.06
CA THR A 265 21.50 -32.88 16.27
C THR A 265 20.09 -33.46 16.50
N ILE A 266 19.27 -33.57 15.44
CA ILE A 266 18.75 -34.83 14.80
C ILE A 266 17.51 -34.58 13.89
N GLU A 267 17.65 -35.01 12.63
CA GLU A 267 16.72 -35.66 11.66
C GLU A 267 15.23 -35.28 11.45
N MET A 268 14.94 -35.07 10.15
CA MET A 268 13.77 -35.53 9.34
C MET A 268 12.33 -35.30 9.82
N ASN A 269 11.56 -34.55 9.02
CA ASN A 269 10.56 -35.11 8.08
C ASN A 269 9.83 -34.02 7.30
N GLY A 270 9.54 -34.30 6.03
CA GLY A 270 8.84 -33.38 5.13
C GLY A 270 7.34 -33.25 5.43
N PHE A 271 6.79 -32.08 5.16
CA PHE A 271 5.38 -31.88 4.85
C PHE A 271 5.24 -30.66 3.94
N ALA A 272 4.69 -30.88 2.76
CA ALA A 272 4.26 -29.84 1.86
C ALA A 272 2.96 -29.23 2.38
N HIS A 273 2.90 -27.91 2.55
CA HIS A 273 1.65 -27.16 2.56
C HIS A 273 1.84 -25.76 1.98
N THR A 274 0.99 -25.47 1.01
CA THR A 274 0.75 -24.18 0.35
C THR A 274 0.20 -23.17 1.34
N ASN A 275 1.02 -22.20 1.78
CA ASN A 275 0.55 -21.02 2.50
C ASN A 275 0.37 -19.88 1.51
N VAL A 276 -0.86 -19.70 1.03
CA VAL A 276 -1.32 -18.45 0.45
C VAL A 276 -1.48 -17.46 1.60
N CYS A 277 -0.68 -16.40 1.59
CA CYS A 277 -0.81 -15.29 2.53
C CYS A 277 -2.17 -14.60 2.29
N PRO A 278 -3.04 -14.46 3.31
CA PRO A 278 -4.24 -13.64 3.19
C PRO A 278 -3.79 -12.18 3.25
N MET A 279 -3.50 -11.59 2.09
CA MET A 279 -3.16 -10.17 1.98
C MET A 279 -4.45 -9.33 1.94
N ALA A 280 -4.48 -8.32 2.82
CA ALA A 280 -5.35 -7.14 2.86
C ALA A 280 -6.86 -7.37 3.14
N ILE A 281 -7.21 -7.18 4.41
CA ILE A 281 -8.49 -6.57 4.85
C ILE A 281 -8.18 -5.09 5.13
#